data_AF-A0A6P9AP39-F1
#
_entry.id   AF-A0A6P9AP39-F1
#
_cell.length_a   1.000
_cell.length_b   1.000
_cell.length_c   1.000
_cell.angle_alpha   90.00
_cell.angle_beta   90.00
_cell.angle_gamma   90.00
#
_symmetry.space_group_name_H-M   'P 1'
#
loop_
_entity.id
_entity.type
_entity.pdbx_description
1 polymer ?
#
loop_
_entity_poly.entity_id
_entity_poly.type
_entity_poly.pdbx_seq_one_letter_code
_entity_poly.pdbx_strand_id
1 'polypeptide(L)'
;MSTLLGPYKVAQVTCRFVQEALSDKSQFPFFYRMAPKNDIQYPAIVQLLLHFKWNLIGLFASDTENGEQFMRTFTPLLVRNGNCVVISQRFSMSGPTEPFKDALSKWRQVNVFVFFTDYSTMLDGISHIHFILEGLPGPIEGKVWIITLFGELPMKHHRFYRYVHSIWNFYIQTRGFDKTFQPFMFVDPQFEGHSFHCSFSRHAFSVKGRNRCTQKMPLEIQGKRRRIYIDPRAYSVIKTLALALRAAYSSKSRRIKKKAVESLWASGLQPWQVWDPDRDIH
;
A
#
# COMPACT_ATOMS: atom_id res chain seq x y z
N MET A 1 -6.01 2.63 -15.78
CA MET A 1 -6.91 3.74 -15.40
C MET A 1 -6.39 5.12 -15.80
N SER A 2 -5.12 5.45 -15.54
CA SER A 2 -4.53 6.77 -15.90
C SER A 2 -4.73 7.13 -17.39
N THR A 3 -4.39 6.22 -18.30
CA THR A 3 -4.53 6.39 -19.76
C THR A 3 -5.97 6.63 -20.21
N LEU A 4 -6.96 6.06 -19.51
CA LEU A 4 -8.38 6.21 -19.85
C LEU A 4 -8.94 7.58 -19.44
N LEU A 5 -8.53 8.08 -18.27
CA LEU A 5 -9.09 9.32 -17.69
C LEU A 5 -8.29 10.57 -18.08
N GLY A 6 -7.06 10.40 -18.55
CA GLY A 6 -6.21 11.49 -19.05
C GLY A 6 -6.88 12.37 -20.10
N PRO A 7 -7.50 11.80 -21.17
CA PRO A 7 -8.22 12.58 -22.19
C PRO A 7 -9.36 13.44 -21.63
N TYR A 8 -10.01 12.96 -20.56
CA TYR A 8 -11.10 13.68 -19.87
C TYR A 8 -10.60 14.66 -18.81
N LYS A 9 -9.29 14.80 -18.64
CA LYS A 9 -8.65 15.70 -17.67
C LYS A 9 -9.10 15.46 -16.23
N VAL A 10 -9.46 14.21 -15.91
CA VAL A 10 -9.89 13.81 -14.58
C VAL A 10 -8.66 13.49 -13.73
N ALA A 11 -8.43 14.29 -12.69
CA ALA A 11 -7.32 14.09 -11.77
C ALA A 11 -7.46 12.76 -11.02
N GLN A 12 -6.39 11.95 -11.04
CA GLN A 12 -6.26 10.74 -10.23
C GLN A 12 -5.30 11.00 -9.09
N VAL A 13 -5.76 10.81 -7.86
CA VAL A 13 -4.93 10.94 -6.67
C VAL A 13 -4.81 9.58 -5.99
N THR A 14 -3.61 9.03 -5.88
CA THR A 14 -3.34 7.76 -5.20
C THR A 14 -2.56 7.96 -3.90
N CYS A 15 -2.92 7.18 -2.87
CA CYS A 15 -2.16 7.07 -1.62
C CYS A 15 -1.26 5.82 -1.57
N ARG A 16 -1.26 5.01 -2.62
CA ARG A 16 -0.47 3.77 -2.71
C ARG A 16 0.83 4.02 -3.46
N PHE A 17 1.82 3.19 -3.16
CA PHE A 17 3.03 3.07 -3.96
C PHE A 17 2.65 2.59 -5.36
N VAL A 18 3.25 3.23 -6.34
CA VAL A 18 2.99 3.00 -7.76
C VAL A 18 4.31 3.12 -8.52
N GLN A 19 4.33 2.62 -9.75
CA GLN A 19 5.48 2.73 -10.62
C GLN A 19 5.90 4.20 -10.80
N GLU A 20 7.21 4.44 -10.86
CA GLU A 20 7.77 5.77 -11.05
C GLU A 20 7.29 6.40 -12.37
N ALA A 21 7.09 5.59 -13.41
CA ALA A 21 6.57 6.01 -14.71
C ALA A 21 5.23 6.75 -14.64
N LEU A 22 4.35 6.39 -13.69
CA LEU A 22 3.07 7.07 -13.50
C LEU A 22 3.22 8.50 -12.95
N SER A 23 4.41 8.85 -12.47
CA SER A 23 4.72 10.21 -11.98
C SER A 23 5.26 11.12 -13.07
N ASP A 24 5.54 10.60 -14.26
CA ASP A 24 5.96 11.40 -15.42
C ASP A 24 4.80 12.28 -15.88
N LYS A 25 4.91 13.59 -15.63
CA LYS A 25 3.88 14.58 -15.96
C LYS A 25 3.72 14.80 -17.47
N SER A 26 4.72 14.44 -18.28
CA SER A 26 4.59 14.50 -19.74
C SER A 26 3.62 13.43 -20.27
N GLN A 27 3.62 12.25 -19.64
CA GLN A 27 2.76 11.13 -20.02
C GLN A 27 1.43 11.11 -19.23
N PHE A 28 1.47 11.49 -17.95
CA PHE A 28 0.34 11.43 -17.03
C PHE A 28 0.16 12.77 -16.27
N PRO A 29 -0.21 13.87 -16.97
CA PRO A 29 -0.30 15.20 -16.37
C PRO A 29 -1.30 15.27 -15.20
N PHE A 30 -2.38 14.48 -15.28
CA PHE A 30 -3.46 14.46 -14.28
C PHE A 30 -3.29 13.37 -13.20
N PHE A 31 -2.15 12.69 -13.16
CA PHE A 31 -1.87 11.68 -12.13
C PHE A 31 -1.05 12.28 -10.99
N TYR A 32 -1.52 12.12 -9.77
CA TYR A 32 -0.89 12.64 -8.56
C TYR A 32 -0.75 11.50 -7.54
N ARG A 33 0.46 11.32 -7.00
CA ARG A 33 0.69 10.41 -5.88
C ARG A 33 0.95 11.20 -4.61
N MET A 34 0.37 10.72 -3.51
CA MET A 34 0.64 11.22 -2.15
C MET A 34 1.64 10.35 -1.40
N ALA A 35 1.85 9.10 -1.84
CA ALA A 35 2.90 8.26 -1.33
C ALA A 35 4.28 8.80 -1.78
N PRO A 36 5.32 8.73 -0.92
CA PRO A 36 6.66 9.04 -1.35
C PRO A 36 7.15 8.02 -2.38
N LYS A 37 8.30 8.31 -3.00
CA LYS A 37 8.96 7.36 -3.89
C LYS A 37 9.30 6.07 -3.14
N ASN A 38 9.25 4.94 -3.83
CA ASN A 38 9.45 3.61 -3.23
C ASN A 38 10.89 3.44 -2.68
N ASP A 39 11.84 4.19 -3.23
CA ASP A 39 13.27 4.15 -2.93
C ASP A 39 13.68 5.01 -1.73
N ILE A 40 12.78 5.82 -1.17
CA ILE A 40 13.10 6.76 -0.08
C ILE A 40 13.66 6.06 1.17
N GLN A 41 13.31 4.78 1.38
CA GLN A 41 13.77 3.99 2.52
C GLN A 41 15.10 3.28 2.27
N TYR A 42 15.57 3.18 1.02
CA TYR A 42 16.78 2.40 0.69
C TYR A 42 18.04 2.94 1.39
N PRO A 43 18.29 4.26 1.43
CA PRO A 43 19.44 4.78 2.17
C PRO A 43 19.36 4.48 3.67
N ALA A 44 18.16 4.53 4.25
CA ALA A 44 17.95 4.21 5.66
C ALA A 44 18.20 2.71 5.96
N ILE A 45 17.77 1.81 5.06
CA ILE A 45 18.10 0.39 5.15
C ILE A 45 19.61 0.19 5.06
N VAL A 46 20.30 0.84 4.13
CA VAL A 46 21.77 0.71 4.00
C VAL A 46 22.47 1.19 5.28
N GLN A 47 22.09 2.34 5.81
CA GLN A 47 22.65 2.85 7.09
C GLN A 47 22.44 1.87 8.24
N LEU A 48 21.25 1.26 8.31
CA LEU A 48 20.92 0.24 9.30
C LEU A 48 21.83 -1.00 9.15
N LEU A 49 22.02 -1.50 7.93
CA LEU A 49 22.89 -2.64 7.65
C LEU A 49 24.35 -2.34 8.05
N LEU A 50 24.83 -1.13 7.74
CA LEU A 50 26.17 -0.67 8.12
C LEU A 50 26.34 -0.55 9.63
N HIS A 51 25.32 -0.04 10.34
CA HIS A 51 25.34 0.09 11.79
C HIS A 51 25.56 -1.26 12.49
N PHE A 52 24.87 -2.29 12.02
CA PHE A 52 25.01 -3.67 12.54
C PHE A 52 26.14 -4.47 11.88
N LYS A 53 26.90 -3.86 10.96
CA LYS A 53 28.01 -4.49 10.23
C LYS A 53 27.59 -5.76 9.48
N TRP A 54 26.37 -5.77 8.95
CA TRP A 54 25.86 -6.88 8.15
C TRP A 54 26.34 -6.76 6.71
N ASN A 55 27.32 -7.58 6.35
CA ASN A 55 27.97 -7.49 5.03
C ASN A 55 27.38 -8.46 4.01
N LEU A 56 26.74 -9.56 4.42
CA LEU A 56 26.14 -10.55 3.53
C LEU A 56 24.61 -10.44 3.59
N ILE A 57 24.02 -9.97 2.48
CA ILE A 57 22.61 -9.64 2.38
C ILE A 57 21.93 -10.56 1.38
N GLY A 58 20.73 -11.03 1.72
CA GLY A 58 19.83 -11.68 0.78
C GLY A 58 18.72 -10.72 0.37
N LEU A 59 18.41 -10.67 -0.91
CA LEU A 59 17.34 -9.86 -1.47
C LEU A 59 16.22 -10.74 -1.98
N PHE A 60 15.00 -10.36 -1.60
CA PHE A 60 13.79 -10.94 -2.12
C PHE A 60 12.91 -9.83 -2.68
N ALA A 61 12.28 -10.08 -3.83
CA ALA A 61 11.32 -9.16 -4.42
C ALA A 61 10.10 -9.89 -4.96
N SER A 62 8.93 -9.24 -4.99
CA SER A 62 7.82 -9.73 -5.80
C SER A 62 8.20 -9.71 -7.28
N ASP A 63 7.76 -10.70 -8.06
CA ASP A 63 7.93 -10.73 -9.52
C ASP A 63 6.93 -9.78 -10.19
N THR A 64 7.19 -8.49 -9.96
CA THR A 64 6.46 -7.35 -10.50
C THR A 64 7.48 -6.33 -10.99
N GLU A 65 7.07 -5.43 -11.87
CA GLU A 65 7.95 -4.36 -12.36
C GLU A 65 8.50 -3.49 -11.22
N ASN A 66 7.73 -3.28 -10.14
CA ASN A 66 8.21 -2.60 -8.95
C ASN A 66 9.31 -3.39 -8.23
N GLY A 67 9.17 -4.72 -8.13
CA GLY A 67 10.17 -5.59 -7.53
C GLY A 67 11.43 -5.69 -8.37
N GLU A 68 11.30 -5.72 -9.70
CA GLU A 68 12.44 -5.63 -10.60
C GLU A 68 13.18 -4.29 -10.46
N GLN A 69 12.43 -3.19 -10.41
CA GLN A 69 13.02 -1.86 -10.18
C GLN A 69 13.72 -1.77 -8.82
N PHE A 70 13.17 -2.39 -7.77
CA PHE A 70 13.84 -2.53 -6.48
C PHE A 70 15.18 -3.26 -6.63
N MET A 71 15.22 -4.42 -7.27
CA MET A 71 16.46 -5.17 -7.46
C MET A 71 17.51 -4.37 -8.23
N ARG A 72 17.10 -3.70 -9.33
CA ARG A 72 17.98 -2.87 -10.17
C ARG A 72 18.54 -1.65 -9.44
N THR A 73 17.77 -1.05 -8.53
CA THR A 73 18.16 0.18 -7.82
C THR A 73 18.91 -0.12 -6.53
N PHE A 74 18.46 -1.11 -5.77
CA PHE A 74 18.97 -1.38 -4.42
C PHE A 74 20.26 -2.19 -4.41
N THR A 75 20.40 -3.17 -5.32
CA THR A 75 21.62 -3.97 -5.46
C THR A 75 22.88 -3.11 -5.63
N PRO A 76 22.97 -2.17 -6.61
CA PRO A 76 24.15 -1.33 -6.76
C PRO A 76 24.37 -0.40 -5.57
N LEU A 77 23.30 0.04 -4.89
CA LEU A 77 23.42 0.86 -3.68
C LEU A 77 24.10 0.08 -2.56
N LEU A 78 23.72 -1.18 -2.33
CA LEU A 78 24.36 -2.05 -1.34
C LEU A 78 25.84 -2.29 -1.66
N VAL A 79 26.14 -2.66 -2.91
CA VAL A 79 27.51 -2.95 -3.36
C VAL A 79 28.42 -1.73 -3.21
N ARG A 80 27.93 -0.53 -3.55
CA ARG A 80 28.68 0.73 -3.37
C ARG A 80 28.99 1.05 -1.91
N ASN A 81 28.19 0.54 -0.97
CA ASN A 81 28.39 0.75 0.47
C ASN A 81 29.13 -0.42 1.14
N GLY A 82 29.70 -1.36 0.37
CA GLY A 82 30.50 -2.46 0.91
C GLY A 82 29.71 -3.68 1.38
N ASN A 83 28.39 -3.71 1.13
CA ASN A 83 27.56 -4.90 1.37
C ASN A 83 27.56 -5.80 0.11
N CYS A 84 27.59 -7.11 0.30
CA CYS A 84 27.53 -8.11 -0.76
C CYS A 84 26.13 -8.75 -0.82
N VAL A 85 25.55 -8.80 -2.01
CA VAL A 85 24.28 -9.50 -2.26
C VAL A 85 24.61 -10.95 -2.62
N VAL A 86 24.33 -11.86 -1.70
CA VAL A 86 24.67 -13.29 -1.84
C VAL A 86 23.52 -14.07 -2.47
N ILE A 87 22.29 -13.68 -2.13
CA ILE A 87 21.04 -14.26 -2.62
C ILE A 87 20.24 -13.11 -3.22
N SER A 88 19.70 -13.33 -4.41
CA SER A 88 18.76 -12.42 -5.06
C SER A 88 17.70 -13.28 -5.73
N GLN A 89 16.45 -13.16 -5.29
CA GLN A 89 15.37 -14.04 -5.74
C GLN A 89 14.06 -13.28 -5.89
N ARG A 90 13.26 -13.68 -6.87
CA ARG A 90 11.94 -13.12 -7.15
C ARG A 90 10.83 -14.14 -6.91
N PHE A 91 9.68 -13.66 -6.45
CA PHE A 91 8.55 -14.48 -6.04
C PHE A 91 7.24 -13.97 -6.62
N SER A 92 6.45 -14.86 -7.19
CA SER A 92 5.05 -14.60 -7.55
C SER A 92 4.11 -15.35 -6.59
N MET A 93 2.81 -15.23 -6.81
CA MET A 93 1.82 -16.02 -6.06
C MET A 93 1.99 -17.53 -6.24
N SER A 94 2.62 -17.96 -7.34
CA SER A 94 2.88 -19.38 -7.62
C SER A 94 4.23 -19.88 -7.09
N GLY A 95 4.99 -19.04 -6.38
CA GLY A 95 6.28 -19.38 -5.78
C GLY A 95 7.48 -18.66 -6.43
N PRO A 96 8.71 -19.18 -6.24
CA PRO A 96 9.92 -18.60 -6.83
C PRO A 96 9.87 -18.64 -8.36
N THR A 97 10.28 -17.56 -9.01
CA THR A 97 10.32 -17.49 -10.48
C THR A 97 11.64 -17.95 -11.07
N GLU A 98 12.66 -18.08 -10.22
CA GLU A 98 13.99 -18.60 -10.57
C GLU A 98 14.32 -19.83 -9.71
N PRO A 99 15.21 -20.72 -10.17
CA PRO A 99 15.62 -21.88 -9.39
C PRO A 99 16.12 -21.48 -8.00
N PHE A 100 15.41 -21.95 -6.97
CA PHE A 100 15.75 -21.61 -5.58
C PHE A 100 16.94 -22.40 -5.03
N LYS A 101 17.45 -23.39 -5.77
CA LYS A 101 18.52 -24.31 -5.35
C LYS A 101 19.81 -23.57 -4.98
N ASP A 102 20.18 -22.56 -5.75
CA ASP A 102 21.39 -21.76 -5.50
C ASP A 102 21.23 -20.81 -4.32
N ALA A 103 20.01 -20.32 -4.08
CA ALA A 103 19.70 -19.55 -2.89
C ALA A 103 19.75 -20.42 -1.63
N LEU A 104 19.26 -21.66 -1.70
CA LEU A 104 19.28 -22.61 -0.59
C LEU A 104 20.70 -22.98 -0.16
N SER A 105 21.59 -23.22 -1.12
CA SER A 105 22.99 -23.57 -0.81
C SER A 105 23.73 -22.45 -0.07
N LYS A 106 23.35 -21.19 -0.31
CA LYS A 106 23.91 -20.00 0.34
C LYS A 106 23.11 -19.50 1.54
N TRP A 107 21.94 -20.09 1.83
CA TRP A 107 21.01 -19.62 2.87
C TRP A 107 21.67 -19.48 4.24
N ARG A 108 22.51 -20.45 4.62
CA ARG A 108 23.20 -20.46 5.92
C ARG A 108 24.22 -19.32 6.07
N GLN A 109 24.74 -18.77 4.97
CA GLN A 109 25.74 -17.69 4.98
C GLN A 109 25.11 -16.33 5.25
N VAL A 110 23.81 -16.17 4.97
CA VAL A 110 23.08 -14.91 5.08
C VAL A 110 22.29 -14.90 6.39
N ASN A 111 22.42 -13.82 7.16
CA ASN A 111 21.65 -13.62 8.40
C ASN A 111 20.52 -12.60 8.25
N VAL A 112 20.63 -11.73 7.24
CA VAL A 112 19.69 -10.62 7.02
C VAL A 112 19.16 -10.64 5.60
N PHE A 113 17.83 -10.60 5.50
CA PHE A 113 17.10 -10.54 4.25
C PHE A 113 16.35 -9.23 4.13
N VAL A 114 16.43 -8.58 2.97
CA VAL A 114 15.59 -7.43 2.62
C VAL A 114 14.51 -7.91 1.65
N PHE A 115 13.25 -7.75 2.03
CA PHE A 115 12.12 -8.24 1.25
C PHE A 115 11.25 -7.09 0.74
N PHE A 116 11.26 -6.92 -0.58
CA PHE A 116 10.39 -6.00 -1.30
C PHE A 116 9.14 -6.68 -1.81
N THR A 117 7.97 -6.26 -1.37
CA THR A 117 6.72 -6.91 -1.74
C THR A 117 5.54 -5.97 -1.52
N ASP A 118 4.45 -6.24 -2.24
CA ASP A 118 3.16 -5.63 -1.98
C ASP A 118 2.42 -6.40 -0.88
N TYR A 119 1.48 -5.74 -0.21
CA TYR A 119 0.77 -6.34 0.93
C TYR A 119 0.10 -7.69 0.60
N SER A 120 -0.42 -7.83 -0.64
CA SER A 120 -1.08 -9.06 -1.09
C SER A 120 -0.12 -10.23 -1.34
N THR A 121 1.12 -9.96 -1.75
CA THR A 121 2.09 -11.00 -2.11
C THR A 121 3.07 -11.34 -1.00
N MET A 122 3.12 -10.53 0.07
CA MET A 122 4.06 -10.74 1.19
C MET A 122 3.83 -12.07 1.90
N LEU A 123 2.59 -12.35 2.30
CA LEU A 123 2.27 -13.57 3.06
C LEU A 123 2.52 -14.81 2.22
N ASP A 124 2.16 -14.76 0.94
CA ASP A 124 2.39 -15.87 0.02
C ASP A 124 3.89 -16.11 -0.18
N GLY A 125 4.68 -15.05 -0.39
CA GLY A 125 6.13 -15.13 -0.57
C GLY A 125 6.84 -15.72 0.65
N ILE A 126 6.56 -15.20 1.86
CA ILE A 126 7.14 -15.73 3.11
C ILE A 126 6.71 -17.19 3.29
N SER A 127 5.44 -17.52 3.04
CA SER A 127 4.94 -18.89 3.19
C SER A 127 5.64 -19.87 2.24
N HIS A 128 5.87 -19.48 0.99
CA HIS A 128 6.61 -20.28 0.01
C HIS A 128 8.07 -20.48 0.43
N ILE A 129 8.75 -19.42 0.90
CA ILE A 129 10.13 -19.55 1.40
C ILE A 129 10.18 -20.54 2.56
N HIS A 130 9.27 -20.41 3.54
CA HIS A 130 9.22 -21.30 4.68
C HIS A 130 8.93 -22.75 4.29
N PHE A 131 8.02 -22.99 3.35
CA PHE A 131 7.73 -24.31 2.82
C PHE A 131 8.97 -24.95 2.18
N ILE A 132 9.73 -24.19 1.40
CA ILE A 132 10.96 -24.70 0.77
C ILE A 132 12.04 -24.99 1.83
N LEU A 133 12.14 -24.15 2.86
CA LEU A 133 13.08 -24.34 3.96
C LEU A 133 12.77 -25.60 4.78
N GLU A 134 11.51 -26.02 4.93
CA GLU A 134 11.18 -27.28 5.63
C GLU A 134 11.82 -28.51 4.98
N GLY A 135 12.17 -28.46 3.69
CA GLY A 135 12.87 -29.52 2.98
C GLY A 135 14.39 -29.56 3.20
N LEU A 136 14.98 -28.58 3.91
CA LEU A 136 16.43 -28.55 4.15
C LEU A 136 16.83 -29.45 5.32
N PRO A 137 17.93 -30.21 5.19
CA PRO A 137 18.45 -31.01 6.29
C PRO A 137 19.05 -30.13 7.39
N GLY A 138 18.75 -30.51 8.64
CA GLY A 138 19.29 -29.90 9.86
C GLY A 138 18.47 -28.72 10.40
N PRO A 139 18.82 -28.20 11.59
CA PRO A 139 18.14 -27.05 12.16
C PRO A 139 18.39 -25.80 11.31
N ILE A 140 17.33 -25.02 11.12
CA ILE A 140 17.34 -23.73 10.43
C ILE A 140 17.18 -22.65 11.49
N GLU A 141 18.21 -21.82 11.62
CA GLU A 141 18.19 -20.70 12.53
C GLU A 141 17.27 -19.60 12.01
N GLY A 142 16.60 -18.91 12.93
CA GLY A 142 15.77 -17.76 12.62
C GLY A 142 16.61 -16.63 12.01
N LYS A 143 16.10 -16.02 10.93
CA LYS A 143 16.79 -14.94 10.21
C LYS A 143 16.12 -13.59 10.47
N VAL A 144 16.86 -12.49 10.28
CA VAL A 144 16.31 -11.13 10.38
C VAL A 144 15.76 -10.70 9.03
N TRP A 145 14.55 -10.16 9.02
CA TRP A 145 13.87 -9.73 7.79
C TRP A 145 13.58 -8.23 7.86
N ILE A 146 14.09 -7.48 6.90
CA ILE A 146 13.77 -6.07 6.70
C ILE A 146 12.75 -5.99 5.58
N ILE A 147 11.51 -5.65 5.90
CA ILE A 147 10.42 -5.58 4.94
C ILE A 147 10.20 -4.13 4.54
N THR A 148 9.96 -3.89 3.26
CA THR A 148 9.76 -2.55 2.69
C THR A 148 8.29 -2.17 2.58
N LEU A 149 7.45 -2.64 3.51
CA LEU A 149 6.01 -2.42 3.51
C LEU A 149 5.66 -1.26 4.42
N PHE A 150 5.40 -0.07 3.89
CA PHE A 150 5.02 1.07 4.72
C PHE A 150 3.63 0.90 5.37
N GLY A 151 3.57 0.19 6.50
CA GLY A 151 2.34 -0.12 7.23
C GLY A 151 2.54 -1.10 8.38
N GLU A 152 1.55 -1.20 9.27
CA GLU A 152 1.56 -2.19 10.34
C GLU A 152 1.28 -3.58 9.78
N LEU A 153 2.12 -4.55 10.13
CA LEU A 153 1.89 -5.95 9.81
C LEU A 153 1.08 -6.58 10.93
N PRO A 154 -0.13 -7.12 10.66
CA PRO A 154 -0.86 -7.89 11.65
C PRO A 154 -0.14 -9.22 11.86
N MET A 155 0.90 -9.20 12.69
CA MET A 155 1.63 -10.37 13.16
C MET A 155 0.72 -11.16 14.11
N LYS A 156 -0.09 -12.06 13.55
CA LYS A 156 -0.61 -13.16 14.35
C LYS A 156 0.45 -14.24 14.37
N HIS A 157 0.77 -14.79 15.56
CA HIS A 157 1.63 -15.98 15.66
C HIS A 157 1.08 -17.05 14.72
N HIS A 158 1.76 -17.23 13.60
CA HIS A 158 1.37 -18.16 12.54
C HIS A 158 2.55 -19.08 12.30
N ARG A 159 2.27 -20.34 11.94
CA ARG A 159 3.29 -21.33 11.56
C ARG A 159 4.26 -20.82 10.48
N PHE A 160 3.84 -19.81 9.72
CA PHE A 160 4.59 -19.17 8.64
C PHE A 160 5.78 -18.31 9.10
N TYR A 161 6.01 -18.12 10.41
CA TYR A 161 7.15 -17.34 10.91
C TYR A 161 8.17 -18.19 11.69
N ARG A 162 8.12 -19.52 11.57
CA ARG A 162 8.99 -20.44 12.33
C ARG A 162 10.49 -20.17 12.21
N TYR A 163 10.95 -19.81 11.01
CA TYR A 163 12.35 -19.47 10.68
C TYR A 163 12.62 -17.96 10.64
N VAL A 164 11.74 -17.16 11.23
CA VAL A 164 11.90 -15.71 11.36
C VAL A 164 12.31 -15.40 12.80
N HIS A 165 13.48 -14.79 12.97
CA HIS A 165 13.91 -14.29 14.27
C HIS A 165 13.24 -12.95 14.59
N SER A 166 13.31 -12.00 13.66
CA SER A 166 12.66 -10.70 13.79
C SER A 166 12.31 -10.10 12.43
N ILE A 167 11.28 -9.24 12.42
CA ILE A 167 10.84 -8.50 11.24
C ILE A 167 10.92 -7.01 11.55
N TRP A 168 11.72 -6.30 10.78
CA TRP A 168 11.91 -4.87 10.88
C TRP A 168 11.28 -4.20 9.67
N ASN A 169 10.70 -3.04 9.89
CA ASN A 169 9.94 -2.34 8.87
C ASN A 169 10.02 -0.83 9.09
N PHE A 170 9.99 -0.08 7.99
CA PHE A 170 9.97 1.37 8.01
C PHE A 170 8.53 1.86 7.96
N TYR A 171 8.09 2.51 9.04
CA TYR A 171 6.76 3.10 9.11
C TYR A 171 6.80 4.56 8.65
N ILE A 172 5.97 4.91 7.67
CA ILE A 172 5.72 6.32 7.35
C ILE A 172 4.80 6.88 8.42
N GLN A 173 5.32 7.81 9.21
CA GLN A 173 4.52 8.55 10.15
C GLN A 173 3.52 9.42 9.40
N THR A 174 2.24 9.07 9.52
CA THR A 174 1.15 9.94 9.06
C THR A 174 0.81 10.92 10.19
N ARG A 175 0.65 12.21 9.87
CA ARG A 175 0.11 13.17 10.85
C ARG A 175 -1.29 12.69 11.22
N GLY A 176 -1.54 12.57 12.53
CA GLY A 176 -2.66 11.81 13.08
C GLY A 176 -4.03 12.15 12.49
N PHE A 177 -4.92 11.15 12.51
CA PHE A 177 -6.33 11.32 12.19
C PHE A 177 -6.91 12.51 12.97
N ASP A 178 -7.57 13.41 12.25
CA ASP A 178 -8.42 14.40 12.90
C ASP A 178 -9.51 13.62 13.65
N LYS A 179 -9.54 13.73 14.98
CA LYS A 179 -10.49 12.98 15.83
C LYS A 179 -11.95 13.31 15.50
N THR A 180 -12.20 14.38 14.74
CA THR A 180 -13.50 14.77 14.22
C THR A 180 -14.00 13.89 13.07
N PHE A 181 -13.12 13.13 12.41
CA PHE A 181 -13.53 12.24 11.33
C PHE A 181 -14.12 10.95 11.88
N GLN A 182 -15.45 10.85 11.86
CA GLN A 182 -16.15 9.60 12.10
C GLN A 182 -16.09 8.72 10.84
N PRO A 183 -15.50 7.51 10.91
CA PRO A 183 -15.56 6.57 9.80
C PRO A 183 -17.04 6.28 9.49
N PHE A 184 -17.49 6.63 8.29
CA PHE A 184 -18.81 6.17 7.86
C PHE A 184 -18.71 4.67 7.56
N MET A 185 -19.46 3.85 8.29
CA MET A 185 -19.57 2.42 7.98
C MET A 185 -20.48 2.26 6.77
N PHE A 186 -19.88 2.14 5.58
CA PHE A 186 -20.58 1.57 4.44
C PHE A 186 -20.41 0.05 4.51
N VAL A 187 -21.51 -0.66 4.79
CA VAL A 187 -21.52 -2.12 4.76
C VAL A 187 -21.92 -2.54 3.36
N ASP A 188 -20.93 -3.03 2.59
CA ASP A 188 -21.21 -3.62 1.29
C ASP A 188 -22.08 -4.88 1.47
N PRO A 189 -23.06 -5.17 0.59
CA PRO A 189 -23.90 -6.37 0.69
C PRO A 189 -23.11 -7.70 0.74
N GLN A 190 -21.92 -7.74 0.12
CA GLN A 190 -21.01 -8.88 0.21
C GLN A 190 -20.37 -8.98 1.60
N PHE A 191 -20.09 -7.84 2.23
CA PHE A 191 -19.63 -7.77 3.62
C PHE A 191 -20.73 -8.15 4.61
N GLU A 192 -22.00 -7.81 4.35
CA GLU A 192 -23.16 -8.26 5.14
C GLU A 192 -23.23 -9.79 5.18
N GLY A 193 -23.15 -10.43 4.00
CA GLY A 193 -23.20 -11.89 3.87
C GLY A 193 -22.03 -12.60 4.55
N HIS A 194 -20.82 -12.05 4.45
CA HIS A 194 -19.61 -12.61 5.07
C HIS A 194 -19.51 -12.41 6.58
N SER A 195 -20.07 -11.32 7.12
CA SER A 195 -19.84 -10.92 8.52
C SER A 195 -21.02 -11.22 9.44
N PHE A 196 -22.26 -11.15 8.92
CA PHE A 196 -23.45 -11.22 9.76
C PHE A 196 -24.38 -12.38 9.41
N HIS A 197 -24.12 -13.12 8.31
CA HIS A 197 -24.97 -14.20 7.80
C HIS A 197 -26.48 -13.83 7.74
N CYS A 198 -26.78 -12.53 7.67
CA CYS A 198 -28.12 -11.94 7.63
C CYS A 198 -28.07 -10.65 6.80
N SER A 199 -29.24 -10.17 6.36
CA SER A 199 -29.34 -8.98 5.50
C SER A 199 -30.06 -7.82 6.19
N PHE A 200 -29.52 -6.61 6.06
CA PHE A 200 -30.12 -5.37 6.58
C PHE A 200 -31.03 -4.65 5.57
N SER A 201 -30.89 -4.95 4.28
CA SER A 201 -31.62 -4.27 3.21
C SER A 201 -32.96 -4.94 2.87
N ARG A 202 -34.00 -4.13 2.65
CA ARG A 202 -35.24 -4.55 1.97
C ARG A 202 -35.02 -4.48 0.45
N HIS A 203 -34.25 -5.40 -0.11
CA HIS A 203 -34.13 -5.46 -1.56
C HIS A 203 -35.47 -5.89 -2.20
N ALA A 204 -35.87 -5.24 -3.30
CA ALA A 204 -37.14 -5.53 -4.00
C ALA A 204 -37.28 -7.00 -4.45
N PHE A 205 -36.16 -7.70 -4.63
CA PHE A 205 -36.09 -9.12 -5.03
C PHE A 205 -35.83 -10.06 -3.84
N SER A 206 -36.02 -9.61 -2.60
CA SER A 206 -35.78 -10.46 -1.43
C SER A 206 -36.84 -11.57 -1.35
N VAL A 207 -36.47 -12.77 -1.76
CA VAL A 207 -37.26 -14.00 -1.58
C VAL A 207 -37.50 -14.29 -0.08
N LYS A 208 -38.69 -14.81 0.24
CA LYS A 208 -39.04 -15.36 1.57
C LYS A 208 -38.04 -16.48 1.90
N GLY A 209 -37.02 -16.18 2.70
CA GLY A 209 -35.99 -17.16 3.09
C GLY A 209 -34.67 -16.58 3.59
N ARG A 210 -34.38 -15.29 3.35
CA ARG A 210 -33.20 -14.64 3.94
C ARG A 210 -33.46 -14.21 5.39
N ASN A 211 -32.61 -14.69 6.32
CA ASN A 211 -32.64 -14.26 7.73
C ASN A 211 -32.36 -12.76 7.82
N ARG A 212 -33.26 -12.02 8.48
CA ARG A 212 -33.14 -10.56 8.68
C ARG A 212 -32.34 -10.27 9.93
N CYS A 213 -31.42 -9.32 9.84
CA CYS A 213 -30.72 -8.84 11.03
C CYS A 213 -31.69 -8.01 11.89
N THR A 214 -31.80 -8.30 13.19
CA THR A 214 -32.58 -7.50 14.12
C THR A 214 -31.75 -6.33 14.64
N GLN A 215 -32.33 -5.13 14.67
CA GLN A 215 -31.66 -3.87 15.04
C GLN A 215 -31.23 -3.77 16.52
N LYS A 216 -31.38 -4.86 17.30
CA LYS A 216 -31.16 -4.93 18.76
C LYS A 216 -30.15 -6.02 19.15
N MET A 217 -29.01 -6.10 18.48
CA MET A 217 -27.85 -6.75 19.10
C MET A 217 -27.08 -5.71 19.94
N PRO A 218 -26.84 -5.96 21.24
CA PRO A 218 -25.86 -5.17 21.98
C PRO A 218 -24.54 -5.26 21.23
N LEU A 219 -23.96 -4.10 20.90
CA LEU A 219 -22.67 -3.94 20.18
C LEU A 219 -21.45 -4.49 20.95
N GLU A 220 -21.66 -5.37 21.93
CA GLU A 220 -20.66 -5.84 22.89
C GLU A 220 -20.37 -7.34 22.84
N ILE A 221 -21.05 -8.14 22.02
CA ILE A 221 -20.80 -9.59 21.97
C ILE A 221 -20.37 -10.04 20.57
N GLN A 222 -19.14 -9.68 20.21
CA GLN A 222 -18.19 -10.58 19.55
C GLN A 222 -16.79 -9.95 19.59
N GLY A 223 -15.92 -10.55 20.41
CA GLY A 223 -14.56 -10.09 20.67
C GLY A 223 -13.78 -9.83 19.37
N LYS A 224 -13.19 -8.63 19.30
CA LYS A 224 -12.62 -7.97 18.12
C LYS A 224 -13.68 -7.38 17.19
N ARG A 225 -14.10 -6.15 17.52
CA ARG A 225 -14.45 -5.15 16.50
C ARG A 225 -13.47 -5.33 15.33
N ARG A 226 -13.93 -5.87 14.19
CA ARG A 226 -13.27 -5.59 12.92
C ARG A 226 -13.49 -4.09 12.70
N ARG A 227 -12.68 -3.26 13.36
CA ARG A 227 -12.68 -1.82 13.16
C ARG A 227 -12.50 -1.65 11.65
N ILE A 228 -13.47 -1.04 11.00
CA ILE A 228 -13.29 -0.60 9.62
C ILE A 228 -12.16 0.43 9.70
N TYR A 229 -10.94 -0.03 9.43
CA TYR A 229 -9.75 0.78 9.51
C TYR A 229 -9.66 1.51 8.18
N ILE A 230 -10.12 2.76 8.17
CA ILE A 230 -9.84 3.65 7.05
C ILE A 230 -8.34 3.93 7.11
N ASP A 231 -7.61 3.51 6.08
CA ASP A 231 -6.19 3.80 5.96
C ASP A 231 -5.98 5.32 6.11
N PRO A 232 -5.14 5.78 7.07
CA PRO A 232 -4.86 7.21 7.26
C PRO A 232 -4.41 7.93 5.98
N ARG A 233 -3.77 7.19 5.07
CA ARG A 233 -3.34 7.72 3.77
C ARG A 233 -4.54 7.96 2.84
N ALA A 234 -5.57 7.13 2.89
CA ALA A 234 -6.81 7.34 2.15
C ALA A 234 -7.58 8.57 2.66
N TYR A 235 -7.63 8.76 3.98
CA TYR A 235 -8.20 9.98 4.57
C TYR A 235 -7.46 11.23 4.08
N SER A 236 -6.13 11.17 4.04
CA SER A 236 -5.31 12.28 3.55
C SER A 236 -5.65 12.65 2.10
N VAL A 237 -5.90 11.66 1.24
CA VAL A 237 -6.34 11.91 -0.16
C VAL A 237 -7.66 12.64 -0.21
N ILE A 238 -8.65 12.19 0.57
CA ILE A 238 -9.97 12.84 0.64
C ILE A 238 -9.83 14.28 1.12
N LYS A 239 -9.02 14.52 2.16
CA LYS A 239 -8.76 15.86 2.69
C LYS A 239 -8.10 16.77 1.64
N THR A 240 -7.09 16.29 0.93
CA THR A 240 -6.42 17.04 -0.13
C THR A 240 -7.39 17.40 -1.26
N LEU A 241 -8.23 16.45 -1.70
CA LEU A 241 -9.26 16.70 -2.71
C LEU A 241 -10.26 17.75 -2.25
N ALA A 242 -10.72 17.67 -1.00
CA ALA A 242 -11.65 18.65 -0.43
C ALA A 242 -11.04 20.07 -0.39
N LEU A 243 -9.76 20.19 -0.02
CA LEU A 243 -9.03 21.45 -0.02
C LEU A 243 -8.86 22.02 -1.44
N ALA A 244 -8.48 21.19 -2.40
CA ALA A 244 -8.35 21.58 -3.81
C ALA A 244 -9.69 22.08 -4.38
N LEU A 245 -10.78 21.36 -4.11
CA LEU A 245 -12.14 21.78 -4.51
C LEU A 245 -12.54 23.11 -3.87
N ARG A 246 -12.28 23.29 -2.57
CA ARG A 246 -12.56 24.55 -1.86
C ARG A 246 -11.76 25.71 -2.46
N ALA A 247 -10.49 25.51 -2.76
CA ALA A 247 -9.63 26.50 -3.38
C ALA A 247 -10.15 26.89 -4.77
N ALA A 248 -10.48 25.90 -5.61
CA ALA A 248 -11.02 26.10 -6.95
C ALA A 248 -12.37 26.87 -6.91
N TYR A 249 -13.28 26.47 -6.02
CA TYR A 249 -14.56 27.15 -5.84
C TYR A 249 -14.38 28.62 -5.39
N SER A 250 -13.50 28.86 -4.41
CA SER A 250 -13.22 30.22 -3.93
C SER A 250 -12.58 31.12 -4.99
N SER A 251 -11.72 30.56 -5.83
CA SER A 251 -11.09 31.26 -6.97
C SER A 251 -12.12 31.62 -8.03
N LYS A 252 -13.04 30.70 -8.36
CA LYS A 252 -14.16 30.94 -9.28
C LYS A 252 -15.11 32.00 -8.74
N SER A 253 -15.47 31.95 -7.45
CA SER A 253 -16.31 32.96 -6.80
C SER A 253 -15.71 34.36 -6.86
N ARG A 254 -14.39 34.51 -6.63
CA ARG A 254 -13.70 35.81 -6.79
C ARG A 254 -13.69 36.31 -8.24
N ARG A 255 -13.50 35.42 -9.22
CA ARG A 255 -13.58 35.76 -10.65
C ARG A 255 -15.00 36.15 -11.07
N ILE A 256 -16.02 35.49 -10.52
CA ILE A 256 -17.43 35.81 -10.77
C ILE A 256 -17.79 37.16 -10.12
N LYS A 257 -17.32 37.45 -8.90
CA LYS A 257 -17.49 38.79 -8.29
C LYS A 257 -16.84 39.91 -9.11
N LYS A 258 -15.77 39.62 -9.86
CA LYS A 258 -15.15 40.55 -10.84
C LYS A 258 -15.89 40.62 -12.19
N LYS A 259 -16.74 39.64 -12.51
CA LYS A 259 -17.48 39.51 -13.79
C LYS A 259 -19.00 39.63 -13.63
N ALA A 260 -19.48 40.01 -12.45
CA ALA A 260 -20.91 40.13 -12.16
C ALA A 260 -21.52 41.36 -12.83
N VAL A 261 -21.68 41.28 -14.16
CA VAL A 261 -22.77 41.94 -14.89
C VAL A 261 -23.57 40.92 -15.70
N GLU A 262 -23.08 39.73 -16.04
CA GLU A 262 -23.91 38.77 -16.81
C GLU A 262 -23.74 37.30 -16.40
N SER A 263 -24.89 36.64 -16.28
CA SER A 263 -25.13 35.18 -16.20
C SER A 263 -25.09 34.51 -14.82
N LEU A 264 -26.30 34.18 -14.35
CA LEU A 264 -26.64 33.51 -13.08
C LEU A 264 -26.66 31.97 -13.18
N TRP A 265 -26.02 31.37 -14.19
CA TRP A 265 -26.00 29.91 -14.37
C TRP A 265 -24.57 29.40 -14.64
N ALA A 266 -23.86 28.96 -13.60
CA ALA A 266 -22.57 28.30 -13.76
C ALA A 266 -22.27 27.26 -12.66
N SER A 267 -23.22 26.35 -12.44
CA SER A 267 -23.18 25.28 -11.43
C SER A 267 -22.28 24.08 -11.78
N GLY A 268 -21.32 24.22 -12.71
CA GLY A 268 -20.39 23.14 -13.06
C GLY A 268 -18.94 23.54 -12.79
N LEU A 269 -18.28 22.89 -11.83
CA LEU A 269 -16.81 22.86 -11.77
C LEU A 269 -16.33 21.78 -12.74
N GLN A 270 -15.44 22.15 -13.64
CA GLN A 270 -14.86 21.21 -14.58
C GLN A 270 -13.66 20.48 -13.93
N PRO A 271 -13.38 19.21 -14.26
CA PRO A 271 -12.32 18.42 -13.61
C PRO A 271 -10.94 19.09 -13.59
N TRP A 272 -10.55 19.76 -14.67
CA TRP A 272 -9.27 20.47 -14.79
C TRP A 272 -9.19 21.77 -13.97
N GLN A 273 -10.32 22.29 -13.48
CA GLN A 273 -10.34 23.51 -12.65
C GLN A 273 -9.99 23.21 -11.18
N VAL A 274 -10.08 21.95 -10.78
CA VAL A 274 -9.77 21.49 -9.41
C VAL A 274 -8.27 21.33 -9.21
N TRP A 275 -7.57 20.90 -10.26
CA TRP A 275 -6.13 20.66 -10.29
C TRP A 275 -5.54 21.41 -11.47
N ASP A 276 -5.20 22.67 -11.21
CA ASP A 276 -4.48 23.54 -12.15
C ASP A 276 -2.99 23.13 -12.07
N PRO A 277 -2.38 22.59 -13.14
CA PRO A 277 -0.98 22.11 -13.10
C PRO A 277 0.04 23.22 -12.77
N ASP A 278 -0.35 24.49 -12.90
CA ASP A 278 0.47 25.66 -12.56
C ASP A 278 0.27 26.17 -11.12
N ARG A 279 -0.58 25.51 -10.30
CA ARG A 279 -0.77 25.87 -8.89
C ARG A 279 -0.16 24.82 -7.97
N ASP A 280 0.96 25.19 -7.35
CA ASP A 280 1.47 24.49 -6.18
C ASP A 280 0.44 24.58 -5.04
N ILE A 281 0.05 23.41 -4.55
CA ILE A 281 -0.76 23.25 -3.34
C ILE A 281 0.24 23.16 -2.18
N HIS A 282 0.53 24.29 -1.53
CA HIS A 282 1.28 24.35 -0.27
C HIS A 282 0.39 24.07 0.94
#